data_AF-A0A084JCM8-F1
#
_entry.id   AF-A0A084JCM8-F1
#
_cell.length_a   1.000
_cell.length_b   1.000
_cell.length_c   1.000
_cell.angle_alpha   90.00
_cell.angle_beta   90.00
_cell.angle_gamma   90.00
#
_symmetry.space_group_name_H-M   'P 1'
#
loop_
_entity.id
_entity.type
_entity.pdbx_description
1 polymer ?
#
loop_
_entity_poly.entity_id
_entity_poly.type
_entity_poly.pdbx_seq_one_letter_code
_entity_poly.pdbx_strand_id
1 'polypeptide(L)'
;MKHIFLNLKRFDIPRGKGGVNSIAPIREWGSYIISNTQEALRKYENDDVEFAMYFPEAHLIQAASALGENSPVNIGCQGVFREDTAVGGNFGAFTTNRTANAAKAIGCTTTIIGHCEERRDKAGILSEAGVTDSHA
;
A
#
# COMPACT_ATOMS: atom_id res chain seq x y z
N MET A 1 -4.41 -15.33 -16.57
CA MET A 1 -4.54 -14.32 -15.51
C MET A 1 -3.48 -13.25 -15.67
N LYS A 2 -3.90 -12.01 -15.91
CA LYS A 2 -3.02 -10.83 -15.94
C LYS A 2 -3.06 -10.13 -14.59
N HIS A 3 -1.93 -9.61 -14.12
CA HIS A 3 -1.84 -8.84 -12.89
C HIS A 3 -1.39 -7.42 -13.23
N ILE A 4 -2.20 -6.42 -12.87
CA ILE A 4 -1.90 -5.01 -13.10
C ILE A 4 -1.85 -4.31 -11.76
N PHE A 5 -0.62 -4.11 -11.29
CA PHE A 5 -0.31 -3.65 -9.95
C PHE A 5 0.28 -2.24 -9.97
N LEU A 6 -0.39 -1.29 -9.33
CA LEU A 6 -0.01 0.11 -9.28
C LEU A 6 0.52 0.47 -7.89
N ASN A 7 1.83 0.65 -7.76
CA ASN A 7 2.44 1.19 -6.54
C ASN A 7 2.45 2.72 -6.59
N LEU A 8 1.67 3.37 -5.71
CA LEU A 8 1.51 4.82 -5.69
C LEU A 8 2.63 5.57 -4.94
N LYS A 9 3.53 4.85 -4.26
CA LYS A 9 4.64 5.40 -3.46
C LYS A 9 4.20 6.59 -2.60
N ARG A 10 5.07 7.61 -2.41
CA ARG A 10 4.75 8.88 -1.76
C ARG A 10 4.33 9.98 -2.75
N PHE A 11 3.57 9.60 -3.78
CA PHE A 11 3.05 10.55 -4.77
C PHE A 11 1.88 11.39 -4.25
N ASP A 12 1.52 11.21 -2.98
CA ASP A 12 0.53 11.99 -2.23
C ASP A 12 1.05 13.35 -1.77
N ILE A 13 2.37 13.54 -1.74
CA ILE A 13 3.02 14.78 -1.29
C ILE A 13 2.75 15.92 -2.30
N PRO A 14 2.24 17.08 -1.86
CA PRO A 14 1.98 18.24 -2.72
C PRO A 14 3.24 18.80 -3.40
N ARG A 15 3.09 19.36 -4.60
CA ARG A 15 4.18 20.05 -5.33
C ARG A 15 4.86 21.16 -4.54
N GLY A 16 4.11 21.93 -3.75
CA GLY A 16 4.66 22.98 -2.87
C GLY A 16 5.59 22.45 -1.77
N LYS A 17 5.63 21.13 -1.54
CA LYS A 17 6.55 20.44 -0.63
C LYS A 17 7.56 19.55 -1.36
N GLY A 18 7.76 19.77 -2.67
CA GLY A 18 8.68 18.98 -3.49
C GLY A 18 8.15 17.62 -3.94
N GLY A 19 6.87 17.32 -3.68
CA GLY A 19 6.22 16.12 -4.19
C GLY A 19 5.63 16.31 -5.59
N VAL A 20 4.79 15.35 -6.01
CA VAL A 20 4.19 15.33 -7.36
C VAL A 20 2.67 15.49 -7.36
N ASN A 21 2.02 15.46 -6.20
CA ASN A 21 0.57 15.54 -6.11
C ASN A 21 0.06 16.92 -6.58
N SER A 22 -0.82 16.88 -7.57
CA SER A 22 -1.62 18.02 -8.05
C SER A 22 -3.06 17.63 -8.37
N ILE A 23 -3.51 16.45 -7.92
CA ILE A 23 -4.81 15.89 -8.32
C ILE A 23 -5.88 16.03 -7.23
N ALA A 24 -5.48 16.06 -5.97
CA ALA A 24 -6.40 16.25 -4.84
C ALA A 24 -5.66 16.71 -3.58
N PRO A 25 -6.35 17.35 -2.61
CA PRO A 25 -5.84 17.53 -1.27
C PRO A 25 -5.39 16.19 -0.67
N ILE A 26 -4.31 16.18 0.11
CA ILE A 26 -3.75 14.94 0.67
C ILE A 26 -4.80 14.14 1.47
N ARG A 27 -5.69 14.83 2.18
CA ARG A 27 -6.77 14.23 2.98
C ARG A 27 -7.92 13.62 2.16
N GLU A 28 -7.89 13.74 0.85
CA GLU A 28 -8.93 13.21 -0.07
C GLU A 28 -8.26 12.36 -1.18
N TRP A 29 -6.95 12.12 -1.08
CA TRP A 29 -6.17 11.59 -2.20
C TRP A 29 -6.51 10.14 -2.52
N GLY A 30 -6.68 9.30 -1.49
CA GLY A 30 -7.08 7.90 -1.65
C GLY A 30 -8.45 7.74 -2.31
N SER A 31 -9.45 8.47 -1.82
CA SER A 31 -10.80 8.43 -2.38
C SER A 31 -10.87 9.02 -3.79
N TYR A 32 -10.13 10.10 -4.06
CA TYR A 32 -10.04 10.70 -5.39
C TYR A 32 -9.53 9.69 -6.42
N ILE A 33 -8.44 8.98 -6.11
CA ILE A 33 -7.86 7.98 -7.03
C ILE A 33 -8.88 6.89 -7.34
N ILE A 34 -9.52 6.30 -6.32
CA ILE A 34 -10.49 5.22 -6.52
C ILE A 34 -11.69 5.70 -7.35
N SER A 35 -12.28 6.84 -6.98
CA SER A 35 -13.45 7.40 -7.68
C SER A 35 -13.18 7.73 -9.15
N ASN A 36 -11.94 8.07 -9.49
CA ASN A 36 -11.53 8.42 -10.87
C ASN A 36 -10.94 7.24 -11.67
N THR A 37 -10.82 6.04 -11.08
CA THR A 37 -10.19 4.89 -11.77
C THR A 37 -11.07 3.65 -11.83
N GLN A 38 -11.79 3.31 -10.76
CA GLN A 38 -12.50 2.03 -10.68
C GLN A 38 -13.55 1.83 -11.78
N GLU A 39 -14.32 2.88 -12.12
CA GLU A 39 -15.35 2.81 -13.16
C GLU A 39 -14.76 2.57 -14.54
N ALA A 40 -13.62 3.19 -14.85
CA ALA A 40 -12.92 2.95 -16.11
C ALA A 40 -12.35 1.53 -16.21
N LEU A 41 -12.06 0.89 -15.08
CA LEU A 41 -11.55 -0.48 -15.02
C LEU A 41 -12.67 -1.53 -15.12
N ARG A 42 -13.93 -1.18 -14.83
CA ARG A 42 -15.08 -2.11 -14.94
C ARG A 42 -15.26 -2.68 -16.34
N LYS A 43 -14.83 -1.98 -17.38
CA LYS A 43 -14.87 -2.48 -18.77
C LYS A 43 -14.09 -3.80 -18.97
N TYR A 44 -13.25 -4.18 -18.01
CA TYR A 44 -12.48 -5.43 -18.00
C TYR A 44 -13.07 -6.50 -17.07
N GLU A 45 -14.31 -6.35 -16.58
CA GLU A 45 -14.92 -7.30 -15.63
C GLU A 45 -15.04 -8.74 -16.16
N ASN A 46 -15.12 -8.91 -17.49
CA ASN A 46 -15.19 -10.20 -18.15
C ASN A 46 -13.80 -10.75 -18.58
N ASP A 47 -12.73 -10.00 -18.30
CA ASP A 47 -11.37 -10.41 -18.58
C ASP A 47 -10.77 -11.12 -17.35
N ASP A 48 -9.88 -12.09 -17.58
CA ASP A 48 -9.07 -12.73 -16.52
C ASP A 48 -7.91 -11.81 -16.10
N VAL A 49 -8.26 -10.74 -15.36
CA VAL A 49 -7.35 -9.68 -14.90
C VAL A 49 -7.59 -9.31 -13.44
N GLU A 50 -6.51 -9.10 -12.71
CA GLU A 50 -6.51 -8.57 -11.35
C GLU A 50 -5.90 -7.17 -11.32
N PHE A 51 -6.62 -6.21 -10.74
CA PHE A 51 -6.11 -4.86 -10.47
C PHE A 51 -5.86 -4.68 -8.97
N ALA A 52 -4.68 -4.16 -8.62
CA ALA A 52 -4.39 -3.74 -7.26
C ALA A 52 -3.71 -2.37 -7.23
N MET A 53 -4.13 -1.52 -6.30
CA MET A 53 -3.52 -0.20 -6.07
C MET A 53 -2.96 -0.14 -4.66
N TYR A 54 -1.67 0.15 -4.54
CA TYR A 54 -0.95 0.16 -3.28
C TYR A 54 -0.74 1.58 -2.76
N PHE A 55 -1.46 1.92 -1.69
CA PHE A 55 -1.48 3.26 -1.12
C PHE A 55 -0.53 3.41 0.09
N PRO A 56 -0.01 4.62 0.35
CA PRO A 56 0.52 4.98 1.66
C PRO A 56 -0.56 4.86 2.74
N GLU A 57 -0.10 4.61 3.97
CA GLU A 57 -0.96 4.29 5.11
C GLU A 57 -2.13 5.24 5.33
N ALA A 58 -1.85 6.56 5.27
CA ALA A 58 -2.83 7.61 5.54
C ALA A 58 -4.04 7.57 4.58
N HIS A 59 -3.90 6.94 3.41
CA HIS A 59 -4.91 6.94 2.36
C HIS A 59 -5.70 5.63 2.28
N LEU A 60 -5.31 4.59 3.05
CA LEU A 60 -5.93 3.27 2.97
C LEU A 60 -7.40 3.29 3.36
N ILE A 61 -7.75 3.95 4.47
CA ILE A 61 -9.14 4.04 4.95
C ILE A 61 -10.02 4.72 3.90
N GLN A 62 -9.55 5.85 3.35
CA GLN A 62 -10.31 6.64 2.38
C GLN A 62 -10.48 5.90 1.05
N ALA A 63 -9.43 5.22 0.59
CA ALA A 63 -9.48 4.42 -0.62
C ALA A 63 -10.45 3.23 -0.45
N ALA A 64 -10.36 2.50 0.66
CA ALA A 64 -11.26 1.39 0.96
C ALA A 64 -12.72 1.86 1.08
N SER A 65 -12.98 2.98 1.75
CA SER A 65 -14.34 3.56 1.86
C SER A 65 -14.91 4.07 0.54
N ALA A 66 -14.07 4.35 -0.47
CA ALA A 66 -14.50 4.85 -1.77
C ALA A 66 -14.78 3.73 -2.80
N LEU A 67 -14.52 2.47 -2.45
CA LEU A 67 -14.84 1.35 -3.34
C LEU A 67 -16.35 1.28 -3.58
N GLY A 68 -16.73 1.23 -4.86
CA GLY A 68 -18.08 0.88 -5.25
C GLY A 68 -18.37 -0.59 -4.99
N GLU A 69 -19.66 -0.96 -4.99
CA GLU A 69 -20.06 -2.36 -4.95
C GLU A 69 -19.41 -3.13 -6.13
N ASN A 70 -18.91 -4.33 -5.86
CA ASN A 70 -18.18 -5.16 -6.81
C ASN A 70 -17.09 -4.38 -7.57
N SER A 71 -16.34 -3.51 -6.87
CA SER A 71 -15.23 -2.79 -7.49
C SER A 71 -14.19 -3.76 -8.06
N PRO A 72 -13.69 -3.55 -9.28
CA PRO A 72 -12.65 -4.40 -9.88
C PRO A 72 -11.26 -4.16 -9.26
N VAL A 73 -11.13 -3.22 -8.32
CA VAL A 73 -9.86 -2.78 -7.74
C VAL A 73 -9.67 -3.35 -6.34
N ASN A 74 -8.57 -4.07 -6.14
CA ASN A 74 -8.08 -4.45 -4.83
C ASN A 74 -7.29 -3.29 -4.18
N ILE A 75 -7.58 -3.02 -2.91
CA ILE A 75 -6.81 -2.08 -2.10
C ILE A 75 -5.62 -2.81 -1.50
N GLY A 76 -4.42 -2.26 -1.70
CA GLY A 76 -3.20 -2.76 -1.13
C GLY A 76 -2.45 -1.74 -0.28
N CYS A 77 -1.63 -2.23 0.64
CA CYS A 77 -0.67 -1.41 1.37
C CYS A 77 0.77 -1.64 0.88
N GLN A 78 1.65 -0.67 1.06
CA GLN A 78 3.02 -0.67 0.51
C GLN A 78 4.04 -1.44 1.37
N GLY A 79 3.58 -2.38 2.20
CA GLY A 79 4.41 -3.05 3.19
C GLY A 79 3.61 -3.47 4.41
N VAL A 80 4.08 -4.54 5.05
CA VAL A 80 3.63 -4.97 6.38
C VAL A 80 4.84 -5.43 7.19
N PHE A 81 4.71 -5.36 8.51
CA PHE A 81 5.69 -5.91 9.42
C PHE A 81 5.69 -7.44 9.36
N ARG A 82 6.83 -8.02 9.74
CA ARG A 82 7.07 -9.47 9.67
C ARG A 82 6.34 -10.26 10.77
N GLU A 83 5.96 -9.58 11.85
CA GLU A 83 5.17 -10.11 12.94
C GLU A 83 3.79 -9.45 12.98
N ASP A 84 2.86 -10.10 13.68
CA ASP A 84 1.48 -9.65 13.78
C ASP A 84 0.87 -9.98 15.13
N THR A 85 -0.34 -9.47 15.35
CA THR A 85 -1.20 -9.85 16.46
C THR A 85 -1.74 -11.27 16.31
N ALA A 86 -2.02 -11.92 17.44
CA ALA A 86 -2.64 -13.24 17.48
C ALA A 86 -3.61 -13.34 18.66
N VAL A 87 -4.71 -14.09 18.49
CA VAL A 87 -5.66 -14.35 19.57
C VAL A 87 -4.95 -15.15 20.67
N GLY A 88 -4.94 -14.62 21.89
CA GLY A 88 -4.19 -15.21 23.02
C GLY A 88 -2.67 -15.06 22.94
N GLY A 89 -2.16 -14.29 21.97
CA GLY A 89 -0.73 -14.05 21.75
C GLY A 89 -0.37 -12.57 21.79
N ASN A 90 0.50 -12.15 20.86
CA ASN A 90 0.90 -10.74 20.78
C ASN A 90 -0.33 -9.86 20.52
N PHE A 91 -0.51 -8.82 21.34
CA PHE A 91 -1.68 -7.95 21.31
C PHE A 91 -1.46 -6.64 20.54
N GLY A 92 -0.26 -6.40 19.99
CA GLY A 92 -0.02 -5.29 19.09
C GLY A 92 1.10 -4.32 19.50
N ALA A 93 2.11 -4.77 20.26
CA ALA A 93 3.24 -3.95 20.64
C ALA A 93 4.23 -3.72 19.47
N PHE A 94 3.77 -3.06 18.41
CA PHE A 94 4.48 -2.87 17.14
C PHE A 94 4.63 -1.37 16.79
N THR A 95 5.08 -0.53 17.72
CA THR A 95 5.29 0.90 17.46
C THR A 95 6.09 1.11 16.17
N THR A 96 5.66 2.08 15.36
CA THR A 96 6.13 2.42 13.99
C THR A 96 5.97 1.34 12.91
N ASN A 97 5.45 0.16 13.24
CA ASN A 97 5.30 -0.96 12.32
C ASN A 97 3.82 -1.24 12.05
N ARG A 98 3.44 -1.27 10.77
CA ARG A 98 2.08 -1.66 10.36
C ARG A 98 2.00 -3.17 10.18
N THR A 99 1.16 -3.85 10.93
CA THR A 99 0.96 -5.30 10.78
C THR A 99 -0.02 -5.65 9.66
N ALA A 100 -0.04 -6.92 9.24
CA ALA A 100 -0.98 -7.39 8.22
C ALA A 100 -2.42 -7.42 8.73
N ASN A 101 -2.68 -7.76 10.00
CA ASN A 101 -4.02 -7.70 10.59
C ASN A 101 -4.55 -6.26 10.63
N ALA A 102 -3.71 -5.27 10.96
CA ALA A 102 -4.10 -3.87 10.90
C ALA A 102 -4.47 -3.45 9.46
N ALA A 103 -3.64 -3.79 8.48
CA ALA A 103 -3.92 -3.52 7.08
C ALA A 103 -5.20 -4.22 6.58
N LYS A 104 -5.40 -5.48 6.99
CA LYS A 104 -6.59 -6.28 6.66
C LYS A 104 -7.85 -5.68 7.27
N ALA A 105 -7.80 -5.23 8.52
CA ALA A 105 -8.91 -4.59 9.21
C ALA A 105 -9.33 -3.27 8.56
N ILE A 106 -8.39 -2.52 7.97
CA ILE A 106 -8.69 -1.31 7.18
C ILE A 106 -9.43 -1.65 5.87
N GLY A 107 -9.25 -2.86 5.34
CA GLY A 107 -9.84 -3.31 4.07
C GLY A 107 -8.83 -3.68 2.99
N CYS A 108 -7.54 -3.78 3.31
CA CYS A 108 -6.56 -4.25 2.34
C CYS A 108 -6.76 -5.74 2.02
N THR A 109 -6.60 -6.10 0.75
CA THR A 109 -6.62 -7.51 0.29
C THR A 109 -5.26 -7.98 -0.20
N THR A 110 -4.31 -7.06 -0.42
CA THR A 110 -2.95 -7.36 -0.89
C THR A 110 -1.92 -6.42 -0.27
N THR A 111 -0.63 -6.77 -0.36
CA THR A 111 0.47 -5.95 0.13
C THR A 111 1.73 -6.15 -0.71
N ILE A 112 2.59 -5.14 -0.76
CA ILE A 112 3.93 -5.25 -1.35
C ILE A 112 4.89 -5.77 -0.27
N ILE A 113 5.76 -6.72 -0.61
CA ILE A 113 6.84 -7.19 0.26
C ILE A 113 8.16 -7.18 -0.53
N GLY A 114 9.22 -6.67 0.08
CA GLY A 114 10.56 -6.69 -0.50
C GLY A 114 10.71 -5.73 -1.69
N HIS A 115 10.01 -4.60 -1.69
CA HIS A 115 10.26 -3.55 -2.67
C HIS A 115 11.72 -3.07 -2.56
N CYS A 116 12.33 -2.63 -3.67
CA CYS A 116 13.75 -2.23 -3.64
C CYS A 116 14.04 -1.09 -2.65
N GLU A 117 13.09 -0.17 -2.46
CA GLU A 117 13.16 0.90 -1.45
C GLU A 117 13.15 0.33 -0.02
N GLU A 118 12.30 -0.66 0.26
CA GLU A 118 12.24 -1.35 1.55
C GLU A 118 13.53 -2.16 1.83
N ARG A 119 14.05 -2.85 0.81
CA ARG A 119 15.31 -3.59 0.91
C ARG A 119 16.49 -2.65 1.19
N ARG A 120 16.54 -1.51 0.50
CA ARG A 120 17.58 -0.49 0.67
C ARG A 120 17.53 0.14 2.06
N ASP A 121 16.35 0.45 2.56
CA ASP A 121 16.16 0.98 3.93
C ASP A 121 16.72 0.01 4.97
N LYS A 122 16.31 -1.27 4.91
CA LYS A 122 16.83 -2.31 5.81
C LYS A 122 18.33 -2.52 5.67
N ALA A 123 18.84 -2.52 4.43
CA ALA A 123 20.28 -2.63 4.17
C ALA A 123 21.05 -1.46 4.78
N GLY A 124 20.52 -0.23 4.74
CA GLY A 124 21.11 0.93 5.39
C GLY A 124 21.21 0.77 6.91
N ILE A 125 20.15 0.28 7.56
CA ILE A 125 20.18 -0.01 9.01
C ILE A 125 21.24 -1.07 9.33
N LEU A 126 21.32 -2.13 8.52
CA LEU A 126 22.30 -3.20 8.69
C LEU A 126 23.73 -2.72 8.48
N SER A 127 23.97 -1.81 7.52
CA SER A 127 25.31 -1.25 7.29
C SER A 127 25.82 -0.43 8.47
N GLU A 128 24.95 0.26 9.20
CA GLU A 128 25.35 0.96 10.45
C GLU A 128 25.86 -0.01 11.52
N ALA A 129 25.46 -1.29 11.47
CA ALA A 129 25.97 -2.36 12.33
C ALA A 129 27.19 -3.09 11.75
N GLY A 130 27.76 -2.62 10.63
CA GLY A 130 28.89 -3.26 9.94
C GLY A 130 28.52 -4.56 9.21
N VAL A 131 27.21 -4.84 9.05
CA VAL A 131 26.75 -6.01 8.30
C VAL A 131 26.87 -5.70 6.81
N THR A 132 27.60 -6.56 6.10
CA THR A 132 27.72 -6.52 4.64
C THR A 132 27.02 -7.72 4.05
N ASP A 133 26.34 -7.53 2.92
CA ASP A 133 25.75 -8.63 2.17
C ASP A 133 26.88 -9.44 1.54
N SER A 134 27.09 -10.66 2.04
CA SER A 134 28.15 -11.54 1.57
C SER A 134 27.89 -12.12 0.17
N HIS A 135 26.73 -11.83 -0.42
CA HIS A 135 26.29 -12.32 -1.73
C HIS A 135 25.92 -11.19 -2.71
N ALA A 136 26.25 -9.93 -2.38
CA ALA A 136 26.06 -8.78 -3.27
C ALA A 136 26.99 -8.80 -4.48
#